data_AF-A0A108U8G9-F1
#
_entry.id   AF-A0A108U8G9-F1
#
_cell.length_a   1.000
_cell.length_b   1.000
_cell.length_c   1.000
_cell.angle_alpha   90.00
_cell.angle_beta   90.00
_cell.angle_gamma   90.00
#
_symmetry.space_group_name_H-M   'P 1'
#
loop_
_entity.id
_entity.type
_entity.pdbx_description
1 polymer ?
#
loop_
_entity_poly.entity_id
_entity_poly.type
_entity_poly.pdbx_seq_one_letter_code
_entity_poly.pdbx_strand_id
1 'polypeptide(L)'
;MSAPLALRDVHNTLAPSWWPLAPGWWMVIGALALIALALYALRRWRERRRRRMNEVFDRALADAATPAAEVAAMSELLRRAARRRDRDADRLQGDQWLEFLDRGSKRRDFADGVGRLLLDGGYRREVDPEQASALRELARQRFLRWMGVS
;
A
#
# COMPACT_ATOMS: atom_id res chain seq x y z
N MET A 1 -60.07 11.34 -63.65
CA MET A 1 -60.39 12.37 -62.64
C MET A 1 -59.76 11.94 -61.34
N SER A 2 -58.56 12.45 -61.08
CA SER A 2 -57.68 11.97 -60.01
C SER A 2 -58.03 12.67 -58.70
N ALA A 3 -58.36 11.90 -57.67
CA ALA A 3 -58.64 12.41 -56.33
C ALA A 3 -57.37 13.07 -55.75
N PRO A 4 -57.48 14.21 -55.04
CA PRO A 4 -56.32 14.80 -54.39
C PRO A 4 -55.92 13.90 -53.22
N LEU A 5 -54.72 13.34 -53.27
CA LEU A 5 -54.10 12.72 -52.11
C LEU A 5 -53.97 13.79 -51.03
N ALA A 6 -54.69 13.62 -49.93
CA ALA A 6 -54.49 14.38 -48.72
C ALA A 6 -53.09 14.06 -48.20
N LEU A 7 -52.14 14.92 -48.57
CA LEU A 7 -50.77 14.92 -48.08
C LEU A 7 -50.83 15.31 -46.60
N ARG A 8 -51.10 14.30 -45.76
CA ARG A 8 -51.08 14.41 -44.31
C ARG A 8 -49.61 14.53 -43.94
N ASP A 9 -49.23 15.79 -43.74
CA ASP A 9 -47.85 16.20 -43.57
C ASP A 9 -47.17 15.38 -42.48
N VAL A 10 -45.96 14.97 -42.83
CA VAL A 10 -45.16 13.98 -42.14
C VAL A 10 -44.95 14.44 -40.70
N HIS A 11 -45.46 13.68 -39.73
CA HIS A 11 -44.97 13.80 -38.35
C HIS A 11 -43.49 13.48 -38.40
N ASN A 12 -42.69 14.54 -38.45
CA ASN A 12 -41.26 14.47 -38.27
C ASN A 12 -41.06 13.93 -36.85
N THR A 13 -40.82 12.62 -36.71
CA THR A 13 -40.37 12.01 -35.45
C THR A 13 -38.94 12.51 -35.21
N LEU A 14 -38.86 13.78 -34.81
CA LEU A 14 -37.63 14.45 -34.44
C LEU A 14 -37.02 13.65 -33.29
N ALA A 15 -35.95 12.97 -33.67
CA ALA A 15 -34.85 12.48 -32.88
C ALA A 15 -35.11 11.25 -31.98
N PRO A 16 -34.11 10.35 -31.85
CA PRO A 16 -34.25 9.12 -31.11
C PRO A 16 -34.59 9.35 -29.64
N SER A 17 -35.50 8.52 -29.17
CA SER A 17 -35.94 8.20 -27.82
C SER A 17 -34.82 7.88 -26.81
N TRP A 18 -33.83 8.76 -26.63
CA TRP A 18 -32.91 8.65 -25.47
C TRP A 18 -33.61 9.02 -24.14
N TRP A 19 -34.93 9.26 -24.18
CA TRP A 19 -35.84 9.50 -23.07
C TRP A 19 -37.04 8.52 -23.17
N PRO A 20 -37.50 7.88 -22.08
CA PRO A 20 -36.93 7.89 -20.74
C PRO A 20 -35.72 6.96 -20.74
N LEU A 21 -34.65 7.30 -20.03
CA LEU A 21 -33.75 6.25 -19.55
C LEU A 21 -34.66 5.20 -18.90
N ALA A 22 -34.78 4.02 -19.53
CA ALA A 22 -35.64 2.96 -19.01
C ALA A 22 -35.29 2.79 -17.51
N PRO A 23 -36.26 2.65 -16.60
CA PRO A 23 -36.05 2.76 -15.16
C PRO A 23 -34.92 1.87 -14.59
N GLY A 24 -34.48 0.84 -15.34
CA GLY A 24 -33.29 0.05 -15.04
C GLY A 24 -31.95 0.81 -15.02
N TRP A 25 -31.81 1.97 -15.67
CA TRP A 25 -30.58 2.77 -15.59
C TRP A 25 -30.31 3.32 -14.20
N TRP A 26 -31.35 3.60 -13.41
CA TRP A 26 -31.18 3.99 -12.02
C TRP A 26 -30.54 2.87 -11.19
N MET A 27 -30.81 1.59 -11.52
CA MET A 27 -30.13 0.46 -10.88
C MET A 27 -28.66 0.41 -11.27
N VAL A 28 -28.33 0.70 -12.54
CA VAL A 28 -26.93 0.77 -13.02
C VAL A 28 -26.18 1.92 -12.35
N ILE A 29 -26.77 3.12 -12.31
CA ILE A 29 -26.19 4.29 -11.65
C ILE A 29 -26.02 4.01 -10.14
N GLY A 30 -27.03 3.43 -9.50
CA GLY A 30 -26.96 3.02 -8.09
C GLY A 30 -25.85 2.01 -7.84
N ALA A 31 -25.72 0.98 -8.68
CA ALA A 31 -24.66 -0.01 -8.58
C ALA A 31 -23.28 0.62 -8.77
N LEU A 32 -23.10 1.50 -9.77
CA LEU A 32 -21.85 2.22 -9.98
C LEU A 32 -21.51 3.15 -8.81
N ALA A 33 -22.50 3.85 -8.25
CA ALA A 33 -22.32 4.69 -7.08
C ALA A 33 -21.90 3.86 -5.85
N LEU A 34 -22.50 2.70 -5.64
CA LEU A 34 -22.12 1.77 -4.57
C LEU A 34 -20.70 1.23 -4.75
N ILE A 35 -20.33 0.85 -5.98
CA ILE A 35 -18.96 0.41 -6.30
C ILE A 35 -17.98 1.56 -6.04
N ALA A 36 -18.27 2.76 -6.51
CA ALA A 36 -17.42 3.94 -6.29
C ALA A 36 -17.26 4.24 -4.79
N LEU A 37 -18.35 4.18 -4.02
CA LEU A 37 -18.34 4.36 -2.57
C LEU A 37 -17.53 3.27 -1.86
N ALA A 38 -17.70 2.01 -2.26
CA ALA A 38 -16.93 0.90 -1.71
C ALA A 38 -15.43 1.04 -2.00
N LEU A 39 -15.06 1.41 -3.23
CA LEU A 39 -13.68 1.68 -3.61
C LEU A 39 -13.10 2.89 -2.85
N TYR A 40 -13.88 3.95 -2.67
CA TYR A 40 -13.48 5.12 -1.89
C TYR A 40 -13.27 4.78 -0.41
N ALA A 41 -14.21 4.04 0.20
CA ALA A 41 -14.11 3.58 1.57
C ALA A 41 -12.90 2.66 1.77
N LEU A 42 -12.66 1.73 0.84
CA LEU A 42 -11.51 0.82 0.86
C LEU A 42 -10.19 1.60 0.75
N ARG A 43 -10.10 2.57 -0.17
CA ARG A 43 -8.93 3.45 -0.30
C ARG A 43 -8.66 4.21 1.00
N ARG A 44 -9.69 4.86 1.54
CA ARG A 44 -9.57 5.63 2.78
C ARG A 44 -9.20 4.75 3.97
N TRP A 45 -9.73 3.53 4.05
CA TRP A 45 -9.37 2.57 5.09
C TRP A 45 -7.90 2.13 4.98
N ARG A 46 -7.43 1.83 3.77
CA ARG A 46 -6.01 1.48 3.51
C ARG A 46 -5.08 2.64 3.86
N GLU A 47 -5.43 3.87 3.49
CA GLU A 47 -4.65 5.07 3.84
C GLU A 47 -4.58 5.28 5.35
N ARG A 48 -5.71 5.19 6.06
CA ARG A 48 -5.75 5.29 7.53
C ARG A 48 -4.90 4.20 8.18
N ARG A 49 -4.98 2.96 7.67
CA ARG A 49 -4.16 1.86 8.16
C ARG A 49 -2.67 2.14 7.93
N ARG A 50 -2.30 2.70 6.78
CA ARG A 50 -0.91 3.03 6.42
C ARG A 50 -0.34 4.07 7.36
N ARG A 51 -1.10 5.16 7.59
CA ARG A 51 -0.76 6.22 8.54
C ARG A 51 -0.52 5.65 9.94
N ARG A 52 -1.44 4.84 10.44
CA ARG A 52 -1.30 4.18 11.76
C ARG A 52 -0.04 3.32 11.87
N MET A 53 0.30 2.54 10.83
CA MET A 53 1.50 1.69 10.88
C MET A 53 2.78 2.52 10.76
N ASN A 54 2.76 3.62 9.99
CA ASN A 54 3.86 4.59 9.98
C ASN A 54 4.05 5.21 11.37
N GLU A 55 2.98 5.66 12.02
CA GLU A 55 3.05 6.20 13.38
C GLU A 55 3.56 5.19 14.40
N VAL A 56 3.29 3.89 14.21
CA VAL A 56 3.86 2.83 15.06
C VAL A 56 5.36 2.68 14.82
N PHE A 57 5.80 2.71 13.56
CA PHE A 57 7.21 2.68 13.20
C PHE A 57 7.95 3.90 13.75
N ASP A 58 7.40 5.10 13.54
CA ASP A 58 8.01 6.34 14.00
C ASP A 58 8.08 6.42 15.53
N ARG A 59 7.04 5.95 16.24
CA ARG A 59 7.10 5.85 17.72
C ARG A 59 8.13 4.84 18.21
N ALA A 60 8.32 3.72 17.51
CA ALA A 60 9.33 2.73 17.89
C ALA A 60 10.77 3.27 17.75
N LEU A 61 10.98 4.26 16.87
CA LEU A 61 12.27 4.92 16.69
C LEU A 61 12.39 6.22 17.52
N ALA A 62 11.30 6.75 18.07
CA ALA A 62 11.30 8.05 18.76
C ALA A 62 12.23 8.08 20.00
N ASP A 63 12.39 6.94 20.67
CA ASP A 63 13.24 6.81 21.87
C ASP A 63 14.72 6.59 21.52
N ALA A 64 15.07 6.44 20.24
CA ALA A 64 16.44 6.24 19.80
C ALA A 64 17.18 7.57 19.72
N ALA A 65 18.05 7.83 20.70
CA ALA A 65 18.84 9.05 20.79
C ALA A 65 20.09 9.08 19.88
N THR A 66 20.48 7.95 19.29
CA THR A 66 21.68 7.83 18.44
C THR A 66 21.40 7.02 17.19
N PRO A 67 22.15 7.22 16.09
CA PRO A 67 22.02 6.41 14.88
C PRO A 67 22.15 4.90 15.15
N ALA A 68 23.06 4.50 16.04
CA ALA A 68 23.20 3.10 16.44
C ALA A 68 21.96 2.56 17.17
N ALA A 69 21.35 3.37 18.05
CA ALA A 69 20.10 3.02 18.72
C ALA A 69 18.92 2.93 17.72
N GLU A 70 18.89 3.78 16.69
CA GLU A 70 17.89 3.68 15.62
C GLU A 70 18.02 2.35 14.87
N VAL A 71 19.24 1.95 14.50
CA VAL A 71 19.50 0.67 13.85
C VAL A 71 19.04 -0.51 14.72
N ALA A 72 19.33 -0.47 16.02
CA ALA A 72 18.87 -1.50 16.96
C ALA A 72 17.35 -1.57 17.04
N ALA A 73 16.68 -0.41 17.19
CA ALA A 73 15.22 -0.32 17.23
C ALA A 73 14.56 -0.84 15.94
N MET A 74 15.13 -0.51 14.78
CA MET A 74 14.69 -1.04 13.49
C MET A 74 14.85 -2.56 13.40
N SER A 75 15.99 -3.09 13.83
CA SER A 75 16.26 -4.53 13.85
C SER A 75 15.24 -5.27 14.72
N GLU A 76 14.96 -4.76 15.92
CA GLU A 76 13.98 -5.34 16.82
C GLU A 76 12.55 -5.28 16.25
N LEU A 77 12.18 -4.14 15.67
CA LEU A 77 10.86 -3.96 15.06
C LEU A 77 10.64 -4.92 13.89
N LEU A 78 11.65 -5.08 13.01
CA LEU A 78 11.61 -6.03 11.91
C LEU A 78 11.53 -7.47 12.41
N ARG A 79 12.28 -7.85 13.45
CA ARG A 79 12.16 -9.18 14.08
C ARG A 79 10.75 -9.43 14.62
N ARG A 80 10.17 -8.45 15.32
CA ARG A 80 8.78 -8.54 15.83
C ARG A 80 7.77 -8.71 14.69
N ALA A 81 7.97 -8.01 13.57
CA ALA A 81 7.12 -8.16 12.39
C ALA A 81 7.31 -9.52 11.70
N ALA A 82 8.55 -9.99 11.57
CA ALA A 82 8.87 -11.29 11.00
C ALA A 82 8.21 -12.43 11.78
N ARG A 83 8.28 -12.41 13.12
CA ARG A 83 7.60 -13.40 13.99
C ARG A 83 6.10 -13.53 13.75
N ARG A 84 5.43 -12.42 13.40
CA ARG A 84 3.99 -12.45 13.10
C ARG A 84 3.69 -13.14 11.77
N ARG A 85 4.68 -13.18 10.86
CA ARG A 85 4.55 -13.74 9.52
C ARG A 85 5.03 -15.19 9.43
N ASP A 86 6.10 -15.51 10.15
CA ASP A 86 6.75 -16.81 10.20
C ASP A 86 7.34 -17.03 11.60
N ARG A 87 6.92 -18.11 12.27
CA ARG A 87 7.37 -18.42 13.64
C ARG A 87 8.83 -18.88 13.66
N ASP A 88 9.34 -19.44 12.56
CA ASP A 88 10.72 -19.89 12.47
C ASP A 88 11.71 -18.74 12.20
N ALA A 89 11.20 -17.53 11.92
CA ALA A 89 12.05 -16.36 11.70
C ALA A 89 12.96 -16.02 12.90
N ASP A 90 12.59 -16.42 14.13
CA ASP A 90 13.44 -16.24 15.32
C ASP A 90 14.74 -17.06 15.29
N ARG A 91 14.77 -18.13 14.50
CA ARG A 91 15.97 -18.98 14.34
C ARG A 91 16.97 -18.39 13.35
N LEU A 92 16.55 -17.41 12.54
CA LEU A 92 17.39 -16.82 11.51
C LEU A 92 18.34 -15.79 12.12
N GLN A 93 19.62 -15.94 11.82
CA GLN A 93 20.69 -15.06 12.27
C GLN A 93 21.66 -14.77 11.13
N GLY A 94 22.44 -13.70 11.26
CA GLY A 94 23.45 -13.36 10.26
C GLY A 94 22.85 -13.09 8.88
N ASP A 95 23.57 -13.50 7.83
CA ASP A 95 23.11 -13.29 6.45
C ASP A 95 21.78 -14.00 6.14
N GLN A 96 21.47 -15.13 6.79
CA GLN A 96 20.18 -15.82 6.60
C GLN A 96 18.98 -14.95 7.03
N TRP A 97 19.18 -14.11 8.04
CA TRP A 97 18.17 -13.12 8.44
C TRP A 97 17.97 -12.06 7.36
N LEU A 98 19.05 -11.54 6.77
CA LEU A 98 18.96 -10.53 5.70
C LEU A 98 18.32 -11.11 4.42
N GLU A 99 18.67 -12.34 4.06
CA GLU A 99 18.03 -13.04 2.94
C GLU A 99 16.54 -13.24 3.18
N PHE A 100 16.15 -13.57 4.42
CA PHE A 100 14.74 -13.63 4.80
C PHE A 100 14.06 -12.26 4.71
N LEU A 101 14.73 -11.19 5.15
CA LEU A 101 14.24 -9.83 4.97
C LEU A 101 14.01 -9.54 3.50
N ASP A 102 14.87 -10.02 2.59
CA ASP A 102 14.76 -9.80 1.15
C ASP A 102 13.72 -10.67 0.44
N ARG A 103 13.23 -11.76 1.05
CA ARG A 103 12.20 -12.62 0.44
C ARG A 103 10.99 -11.82 -0.06
N GLY A 104 10.59 -12.07 -1.30
CA GLY A 104 9.49 -11.37 -1.96
C GLY A 104 9.82 -9.95 -2.43
N SER A 105 11.09 -9.52 -2.34
CA SER A 105 11.60 -8.34 -3.03
C SER A 105 12.32 -8.74 -4.30
N LYS A 106 12.31 -7.86 -5.31
CA LYS A 106 13.13 -8.03 -6.53
C LYS A 106 14.60 -7.66 -6.30
N ARG A 107 14.89 -6.91 -5.24
CA ARG A 107 16.22 -6.42 -4.90
C ARG A 107 16.69 -7.05 -3.59
N ARG A 108 18.00 -7.28 -3.49
CA ARG A 108 18.71 -7.75 -2.29
C ARG A 108 19.29 -6.59 -1.47
N ASP A 109 18.46 -5.58 -1.23
CA ASP A 109 18.89 -4.34 -0.57
C ASP A 109 19.28 -4.58 0.90
N PHE A 110 18.78 -5.65 1.52
CA PHE A 110 19.17 -6.03 2.87
C PHE A 110 20.47 -6.84 2.89
N ALA A 111 20.56 -7.89 2.08
CA ALA A 111 21.70 -8.80 2.07
C ALA A 111 22.98 -8.18 1.45
N ASP A 112 22.84 -7.40 0.39
CA ASP A 112 23.98 -6.82 -0.37
C ASP A 112 24.12 -5.30 -0.18
N GLY A 113 23.21 -4.67 0.57
CA GLY A 113 23.13 -3.21 0.67
C GLY A 113 23.24 -2.68 2.09
N VAL A 114 22.60 -1.52 2.31
CA VAL A 114 22.59 -0.81 3.60
C VAL A 114 21.96 -1.61 4.74
N GLY A 115 21.14 -2.63 4.43
CA GLY A 115 20.57 -3.52 5.45
C GLY A 115 21.57 -4.40 6.16
N ARG A 116 22.81 -4.53 5.66
CA ARG A 116 23.90 -5.22 6.39
C ARG A 116 24.22 -4.56 7.73
N LEU A 117 23.91 -3.26 7.89
CA LEU A 117 24.02 -2.56 9.19
C LEU A 117 23.18 -3.21 10.30
N LEU A 118 22.14 -3.98 9.95
CA LEU A 118 21.32 -4.71 10.93
C LEU A 118 22.06 -5.90 11.55
N LEU A 119 23.10 -6.45 10.89
CA LEU A 119 23.88 -7.58 11.41
C LEU A 119 24.70 -7.19 12.63
N ASP A 120 25.34 -6.03 12.54
CA ASP A 120 26.16 -5.49 13.63
C ASP A 120 25.29 -4.95 14.78
N GLY A 121 23.96 -5.02 14.67
CA GLY A 121 23.02 -4.95 15.80
C GLY A 121 23.16 -3.72 16.69
N GLY A 122 23.44 -2.54 16.14
CA GLY A 122 23.67 -1.32 16.93
C GLY A 122 24.92 -1.38 17.82
N TYR A 123 25.74 -2.43 17.71
CA TYR A 123 27.00 -2.58 18.44
C TYR A 123 28.11 -1.70 17.86
N ARG A 124 27.95 -1.23 16.62
CA ARG A 124 28.78 -0.15 16.08
C ARG A 124 28.52 1.13 16.84
N ARG A 125 29.56 1.61 17.53
CA ARG A 125 29.57 2.89 18.24
C ARG A 125 29.35 4.09 17.32
N GLU A 126 29.81 3.98 16.08
CA GLU A 126 29.68 5.01 15.04
C GLU A 126 28.98 4.42 13.83
N VAL A 127 27.77 4.90 13.57
CA VAL A 127 27.00 4.63 12.36
C VAL A 127 26.84 5.96 11.64
N ASP A 128 27.20 5.97 10.35
CA ASP A 128 27.01 7.12 9.49
C ASP A 128 25.52 7.51 9.44
N PRO A 129 25.15 8.75 9.82
CA PRO A 129 23.77 9.22 9.79
C PRO A 129 23.09 9.04 8.43
N GLU A 130 23.82 9.19 7.32
CA GLU A 130 23.25 9.01 5.98
C GLU A 130 22.84 7.55 5.76
N GLN A 131 23.70 6.61 6.15
CA GLN A 131 23.40 5.18 6.03
C GLN A 131 22.27 4.75 6.97
N ALA A 132 22.21 5.30 8.19
CA ALA A 132 21.10 5.08 9.11
C ALA A 132 19.76 5.57 8.50
N SER A 133 19.77 6.75 7.87
CA SER A 133 18.57 7.29 7.21
C SER A 133 18.12 6.45 6.01
N ALA A 134 19.06 5.97 5.20
CA ALA A 134 18.77 5.09 4.06
C ALA A 134 18.21 3.73 4.54
N LEU A 135 18.78 3.17 5.61
CA LEU A 135 18.25 1.98 6.25
C LEU A 135 16.84 2.20 6.81
N ARG A 136 16.57 3.36 7.40
CA ARG A 136 15.25 3.70 7.93
C ARG A 136 14.17 3.64 6.88
N GLU A 137 14.41 4.19 5.70
CA GLU A 137 13.45 4.11 4.62
C GLU A 137 13.25 2.67 4.12
N LEU A 138 14.34 1.92 3.96
CA LEU A 138 14.29 0.51 3.56
C LEU A 138 13.50 -0.35 4.59
N ALA A 139 13.79 -0.18 5.87
CA ALA A 139 13.14 -0.88 6.98
C ALA A 139 11.65 -0.51 7.08
N ARG A 140 11.31 0.78 6.92
CA ARG A 140 9.92 1.25 6.91
C ARG A 140 9.13 0.57 5.79
N GLN A 141 9.65 0.58 4.56
CA GLN A 141 8.97 -0.05 3.43
C GLN A 141 8.75 -1.55 3.66
N ARG A 142 9.77 -2.25 4.17
CA ARG A 142 9.67 -3.69 4.48
C ARG A 142 8.63 -3.96 5.57
N PHE A 143 8.65 -3.19 6.65
CA PHE A 143 7.70 -3.28 7.75
C PHE A 143 6.26 -3.07 7.28
N LEU A 144 6.00 -2.01 6.51
CA LEU A 144 4.66 -1.74 5.95
C LEU A 144 4.17 -2.87 5.04
N ARG A 145 5.06 -3.44 4.21
CA ARG A 145 4.73 -4.58 3.35
C ARG A 145 4.32 -5.81 4.17
N TRP A 146 5.05 -6.14 5.22
CA TRP A 146 4.70 -7.27 6.11
C TRP A 146 3.44 -7.02 6.94
N MET A 147 3.14 -5.77 7.28
CA MET A 147 1.89 -5.39 7.93
C MET A 147 0.68 -5.36 6.97
N GLY A 148 0.88 -5.66 5.69
CA GLY A 148 -0.18 -5.69 4.67
C GLY A 148 -0.62 -4.30 4.20
N VAL A 149 0.24 -3.29 4.34
CA VAL A 149 -0.10 -1.87 4.10
C VAL A 149 0.83 -1.19 3.08
N SER A 150 1.53 -1.98 2.26
CA SER A 150 2.29 -1.51 1.10
C SER A 150 1.42 -0.89 0.03
#